data_AF-A0A7K4SBM1-F1
#
_entry.id   AF-A0A7K4SBM1-F1
#
_cell.length_a   1.000
_cell.length_b   1.000
_cell.length_c   1.000
_cell.angle_alpha   90.00
_cell.angle_beta   90.00
_cell.angle_gamma   90.00
#
_symmetry.space_group_name_H-M   'P 1'
#
loop_
_entity.id
_entity.type
_entity.pdbx_description
1 polymer ?
#
loop_
_entity_poly.entity_id
_entity_poly.type
_entity_poly.pdbx_seq_one_letter_code
_entity_poly.pdbx_strand_id
1 'polypeptide(L)'
;MACQESEYRDEHGKCTPCRKCMPGQELSKDCGDGGGGDAQCVPCPPRKFKDSWGHHGCKTCLSCALINRLQKSNCTATADAVCGECLPGFYRKARLSGQLDWECIPCTRQTPSSEPQCRSRTNLVKVAVPTVPPQDTALLALTSSALVIIVLVLLALSIIYCKRFWKSQCQR
;
A
#
# COMPACT_ATOMS: atom_id res chain seq x y z
N MET A 1 -21.18 43.53 -8.68
CA MET A 1 -20.08 42.88 -9.41
C MET A 1 -19.95 41.47 -8.84
N ALA A 2 -19.97 40.44 -9.69
CA ALA A 2 -19.74 39.06 -9.23
C ALA A 2 -18.23 38.86 -9.04
N CYS A 3 -17.84 38.12 -8.01
CA CYS A 3 -16.45 37.74 -7.80
C CYS A 3 -16.05 36.61 -8.75
N GLN A 4 -14.75 36.50 -9.05
CA GLN A 4 -14.22 35.44 -9.91
C GLN A 4 -14.23 34.07 -9.21
N GLU A 5 -14.02 33.00 -9.96
CA GLU A 5 -13.96 31.62 -9.47
C GLU A 5 -12.94 31.42 -8.34
N SER A 6 -11.87 32.22 -8.30
CA SER A 6 -10.82 32.14 -7.26
C SER A 6 -10.87 33.27 -6.23
N GLU A 7 -12.02 33.93 -6.12
CA GLU A 7 -12.25 35.05 -5.21
C GLU A 7 -13.48 34.82 -4.34
N TYR A 8 -13.40 35.30 -3.10
CA TYR A 8 -14.53 35.36 -2.19
C TYR A 8 -14.90 36.81 -1.91
N ARG A 9 -16.10 37.04 -1.38
CA ARG A 9 -16.56 38.38 -1.00
C ARG A 9 -16.26 38.63 0.48
N ASP A 10 -15.47 39.66 0.76
CA ASP A 10 -15.13 40.05 2.13
C ASP A 10 -16.25 40.85 2.82
N GLU A 11 -16.05 41.18 4.10
CA GLU A 11 -17.00 41.93 4.93
C GLU A 11 -17.31 43.34 4.38
N HIS A 12 -16.42 43.91 3.57
CA HIS A 12 -16.59 45.20 2.92
C HIS A 12 -17.26 45.06 1.54
N GLY A 13 -17.65 43.85 1.15
CA GLY A 13 -18.28 43.57 -0.13
C GLY A 13 -17.31 43.54 -1.31
N LYS A 14 -15.99 43.55 -1.06
CA LYS A 14 -14.92 43.50 -2.07
C LYS A 14 -14.54 42.05 -2.38
N CYS A 15 -14.22 41.80 -3.65
CA CYS A 15 -13.69 40.51 -4.07
C CYS A 15 -12.21 40.39 -3.70
N THR A 16 -11.88 39.35 -2.93
CA THR A 16 -10.55 39.09 -2.38
C THR A 16 -10.11 37.69 -2.77
N PRO A 17 -8.83 37.48 -3.14
CA PRO A 17 -8.35 36.18 -3.59
C PRO A 17 -8.43 35.13 -2.49
N CYS A 18 -8.82 33.91 -2.88
CA CYS A 18 -8.84 32.76 -1.99
C CYS A 18 -7.46 32.45 -1.39
N ARG A 19 -7.47 32.00 -0.13
CA ARG A 19 -6.27 31.53 0.55
C ARG A 19 -5.64 30.37 -0.22
N LYS A 20 -4.31 30.40 -0.37
CA LYS A 20 -3.53 29.30 -0.97
C LYS A 20 -2.89 28.46 0.13
N CYS A 21 -3.08 27.16 0.05
CA CYS A 21 -2.45 26.19 0.93
C CYS A 21 -1.23 25.54 0.26
N MET A 22 -0.27 25.15 1.09
CA MET A 22 0.97 24.49 0.66
C MET A 22 0.70 23.04 0.19
N PRO A 23 1.68 22.38 -0.46
CA PRO A 23 1.61 20.95 -0.74
C PRO A 23 1.26 20.15 0.52
N GLY A 24 0.42 19.13 0.38
CA GLY A 24 -0.10 18.36 1.52
C GLY A 24 -1.25 18.99 2.29
N GLN A 25 -1.77 20.15 1.87
CA GLN A 25 -2.90 20.81 2.52
C GLN A 25 -3.99 21.28 1.53
N GLU A 26 -5.25 21.13 1.93
CA GLU A 26 -6.43 21.68 1.26
C GLU A 26 -7.14 22.73 2.09
N LEU A 27 -8.00 23.53 1.47
CA LEU A 27 -8.93 24.37 2.20
C LEU A 27 -9.98 23.49 2.88
N SER A 28 -10.35 23.84 4.12
CA SER A 28 -11.37 23.14 4.91
C SER A 28 -12.77 23.15 4.27
N LYS A 29 -12.97 24.04 3.30
CA LYS A 29 -14.15 24.15 2.43
C LYS A 29 -13.77 24.90 1.16
N ASP A 30 -14.55 24.74 0.11
CA ASP A 30 -14.29 25.40 -1.17
C ASP A 30 -14.39 26.93 -1.03
N CYS A 31 -13.48 27.62 -1.71
CA CYS A 31 -13.44 29.07 -1.83
C CYS A 31 -13.48 29.45 -3.29
N GLY A 32 -14.39 30.35 -3.63
CA GLY A 32 -14.66 30.76 -5.00
C GLY A 32 -16.05 31.36 -5.15
N ASP A 33 -16.28 32.04 -6.27
CA ASP A 33 -17.58 32.60 -6.67
C ASP A 33 -18.24 33.46 -5.57
N GLY A 34 -17.42 34.15 -4.77
CA GLY A 34 -17.89 35.01 -3.68
C GLY A 34 -18.01 34.34 -2.31
N GLY A 35 -17.77 33.04 -2.18
CA GLY A 35 -17.86 32.27 -0.93
C GLY A 35 -16.53 31.71 -0.42
N GLY A 36 -16.51 31.25 0.83
CA GLY A 36 -15.40 30.45 1.39
C GLY A 36 -14.19 31.25 1.93
N GLY A 37 -14.35 32.54 2.22
CA GLY A 37 -13.26 33.40 2.72
C GLY A 37 -12.67 33.01 4.08
N ASP A 38 -13.43 32.32 4.91
CA ASP A 38 -13.04 31.82 6.22
C ASP A 38 -12.44 30.40 6.18
N ALA A 39 -12.20 29.86 4.99
CA ALA A 39 -11.57 28.56 4.83
C ALA A 39 -10.13 28.54 5.37
N GLN A 40 -9.77 27.45 6.05
CA GLN A 40 -8.45 27.26 6.65
C GLN A 40 -7.70 26.14 5.94
N CYS A 41 -6.37 26.18 5.98
CA CYS A 41 -5.57 25.10 5.43
C CYS A 41 -5.52 23.93 6.41
N VAL A 42 -5.99 22.77 5.97
CA VAL A 42 -6.00 21.52 6.73
C VAL A 42 -5.21 20.46 5.97
N PRO A 43 -4.62 19.46 6.66
CA PRO A 43 -3.90 18.37 6.00
C PRO A 43 -4.78 17.60 5.01
N CYS A 44 -4.20 17.13 3.90
CA CYS A 44 -4.93 16.27 2.98
C CYS A 44 -5.50 15.03 3.70
N PRO A 45 -6.76 14.66 3.43
CA PRO A 45 -7.34 13.42 3.91
C PRO A 45 -6.54 12.18 3.45
N PRO A 46 -6.70 11.02 4.13
CA PRO A 46 -6.08 9.77 3.70
C PRO A 46 -6.40 9.44 2.24
N ARG A 47 -5.40 8.96 1.50
CA ARG A 47 -5.47 8.64 0.06
C ARG A 47 -5.74 9.86 -0.85
N LYS A 48 -5.39 11.06 -0.41
CA LYS A 48 -5.32 12.26 -1.24
C LYS A 48 -3.96 12.93 -1.15
N PHE A 49 -3.59 13.68 -2.19
CA PHE A 49 -2.36 14.42 -2.28
C PHE A 49 -2.54 15.80 -2.90
N LYS A 50 -1.59 16.70 -2.65
CA LYS A 50 -1.44 17.97 -3.35
C LYS A 50 0.04 18.32 -3.47
N ASP A 51 0.50 18.48 -4.70
CA ASP A 51 1.90 18.68 -5.07
C ASP A 51 2.30 20.15 -5.25
N SER A 52 1.33 21.06 -5.18
CA SER A 52 1.48 22.46 -5.57
C SER A 52 0.71 23.41 -4.63
N TRP A 53 1.14 24.67 -4.60
CA TRP A 53 0.43 25.71 -3.87
C TRP A 53 -0.88 26.08 -4.57
N GLY A 54 -1.98 26.19 -3.83
CA GLY A 54 -3.27 26.57 -4.43
C GLY A 54 -4.43 26.58 -3.45
N HIS A 55 -5.58 27.09 -3.90
CA HIS A 55 -6.83 27.09 -3.13
C HIS A 55 -7.65 25.81 -3.35
N HIS A 56 -7.41 25.09 -4.45
CA HIS A 56 -8.10 23.83 -4.75
C HIS A 56 -7.84 22.73 -3.70
N GLY A 57 -8.78 21.79 -3.62
CA GLY A 57 -8.69 20.60 -2.79
C GLY A 57 -7.58 19.64 -3.20
N CYS A 58 -7.28 18.68 -2.33
CA CYS A 58 -6.35 17.60 -2.61
C CYS A 58 -6.96 16.62 -3.62
N LYS A 59 -6.13 16.13 -4.54
CA LYS A 59 -6.47 15.16 -5.58
C LYS A 59 -6.47 13.75 -4.99
N THR A 60 -7.33 12.87 -5.51
CA THR A 60 -7.32 11.45 -5.14
C THR A 60 -6.04 10.78 -5.63
N CYS A 61 -5.39 10.00 -4.78
CA CYS A 61 -4.23 9.21 -5.15
C CYS A 61 -4.58 8.19 -6.25
N LEU A 62 -3.70 8.06 -7.23
CA LEU A 62 -3.75 6.99 -8.23
C LEU A 62 -3.51 5.63 -7.56
N SER A 63 -4.27 4.62 -7.99
CA SER A 63 -4.01 3.22 -7.64
C SER A 63 -3.46 2.48 -8.85
N CYS A 64 -2.17 2.14 -8.81
CA CYS A 64 -1.50 1.44 -9.91
C CYS A 64 -2.14 0.08 -10.21
N ALA A 65 -2.67 -0.59 -9.19
CA ALA A 65 -3.37 -1.86 -9.36
C ALA A 65 -4.65 -1.72 -10.21
N LEU A 66 -5.37 -0.60 -10.11
CA LEU A 66 -6.59 -0.37 -10.91
C LEU A 66 -6.30 -0.22 -12.40
N ILE A 67 -5.08 0.18 -12.75
CA ILE A 67 -4.62 0.32 -14.14
C ILE A 67 -3.64 -0.78 -14.55
N ASN A 68 -3.64 -1.90 -13.83
CA ASN A 68 -2.81 -3.08 -14.08
C ASN A 68 -1.31 -2.78 -14.19
N ARG A 69 -0.79 -1.91 -13.31
CA ARG A 69 0.63 -1.52 -13.25
C ARG A 69 1.26 -1.82 -11.90
N LEU A 70 2.57 -2.03 -11.92
CA LEU A 70 3.39 -2.14 -10.71
C LEU A 70 3.52 -0.78 -10.02
N GLN A 71 3.32 -0.74 -8.71
CA GLN A 71 3.52 0.47 -7.92
C GLN A 71 5.01 0.68 -7.65
N LYS A 72 5.58 1.79 -8.13
CA LYS A 72 6.98 2.18 -7.90
C LYS A 72 7.14 2.99 -6.63
N SER A 73 6.20 3.86 -6.32
CA SER A 73 6.16 4.63 -5.08
C SER A 73 4.73 4.73 -4.55
N ASN A 74 4.62 4.84 -3.23
CA ASN A 74 3.35 5.08 -2.57
C ASN A 74 2.95 6.54 -2.72
N CYS A 75 1.64 6.78 -2.78
CA CYS A 75 1.10 8.13 -2.63
C CYS A 75 1.38 8.67 -1.24
N THR A 76 1.66 9.97 -1.16
CA THR A 76 1.89 10.73 0.08
C THR A 76 0.99 11.95 0.09
N ALA A 77 0.95 12.72 1.19
CA ALA A 77 0.18 13.96 1.19
C ALA A 77 0.66 14.97 0.12
N THR A 78 1.92 14.91 -0.30
CA THR A 78 2.54 15.89 -1.20
C THR A 78 2.80 15.39 -2.62
N ALA A 79 2.58 14.10 -2.90
CA ALA A 79 2.88 13.50 -4.20
C ALA A 79 1.99 12.29 -4.47
N ASP A 80 1.61 12.12 -5.74
CA ASP A 80 0.84 10.95 -6.18
C ASP A 80 1.65 9.64 -6.12
N ALA A 81 0.96 8.52 -6.24
CA ALA A 81 1.60 7.23 -6.50
C ALA A 81 2.23 7.22 -7.90
N VAL A 82 3.46 6.73 -8.00
CA VAL A 82 4.12 6.54 -9.30
C VAL A 82 3.93 5.10 -9.74
N CYS A 83 3.35 4.92 -10.92
CA CYS A 83 3.15 3.62 -11.54
C CYS A 83 4.26 3.29 -12.54
N GLY A 84 4.62 2.00 -12.60
CA GLY A 84 5.64 1.45 -13.46
C GLY A 84 5.07 0.68 -14.64
N GLU A 85 5.77 -0.40 -14.99
CA GLU A 85 5.40 -1.33 -16.06
C GLU A 85 4.08 -2.05 -15.76
N CYS A 86 3.51 -2.68 -16.79
CA CYS A 86 2.34 -3.51 -16.65
C CYS A 86 2.60 -4.70 -15.70
N LEU A 87 1.56 -5.10 -14.97
CA LEU A 87 1.59 -6.31 -14.16
C LEU A 87 1.82 -7.55 -15.04
N PRO A 88 2.37 -8.64 -14.49
CA PRO A 88 2.47 -9.91 -15.20
C PRO A 88 1.10 -10.36 -15.74
N GLY A 89 1.07 -10.82 -17.00
CA GLY A 89 -0.18 -11.18 -17.68
C GLY A 89 -0.90 -10.01 -18.34
N PHE A 90 -0.28 -8.83 -18.38
CA PHE A 90 -0.74 -7.67 -19.15
C PHE A 90 0.35 -7.20 -20.09
N TYR A 91 -0.04 -6.67 -21.25
CA TYR A 91 0.86 -6.08 -22.22
C TYR A 91 0.51 -4.62 -22.52
N ARG A 92 1.52 -3.89 -22.98
CA ARG A 92 1.42 -2.46 -23.24
C ARG A 92 0.87 -2.21 -24.65
N LYS A 93 -0.24 -1.47 -24.76
CA LYS A 93 -0.85 -1.07 -26.04
C LYS A 93 -1.10 0.43 -26.06
N ALA A 94 -0.91 1.08 -27.21
CA ALA A 94 -1.22 2.50 -27.36
C ALA A 94 -2.74 2.69 -27.34
N ARG A 95 -3.20 3.73 -26.63
CA ARG A 95 -4.60 4.13 -26.72
C ARG A 95 -4.89 4.70 -28.11
N LEU A 96 -6.04 4.34 -28.68
CA LEU A 96 -6.50 4.83 -29.98
C LEU A 96 -6.83 6.34 -29.97
N SER A 97 -6.95 6.96 -28.79
CA SER A 97 -7.35 8.36 -28.60
C SER A 97 -6.27 9.40 -28.92
N GLY A 98 -5.18 9.05 -29.61
CA GLY A 98 -4.15 10.02 -30.05
C GLY A 98 -3.28 10.63 -28.94
N GLN A 99 -3.55 10.33 -27.67
CA GLN A 99 -2.68 10.65 -26.54
C GLN A 99 -1.52 9.65 -26.51
N LEU A 100 -0.28 10.11 -26.23
CA LEU A 100 0.93 9.28 -26.09
C LEU A 100 0.92 8.40 -24.82
N ASP A 101 -0.25 7.85 -24.49
CA ASP A 101 -0.52 7.14 -23.27
C ASP A 101 -0.77 5.66 -23.57
N TRP A 102 -0.14 4.80 -22.77
CA TRP A 102 -0.18 3.36 -22.97
C TRP A 102 -1.08 2.71 -21.92
N GLU A 103 -1.88 1.75 -22.34
CA GLU A 103 -2.72 0.93 -21.46
C GLU A 103 -2.16 -0.49 -21.31
N CYS A 104 -2.42 -1.07 -20.15
CA CYS A 104 -2.08 -2.45 -19.85
C CYS A 104 -3.29 -3.34 -20.14
N ILE A 105 -3.25 -4.06 -21.26
CA ILE A 105 -4.30 -4.94 -21.74
C ILE A 105 -4.03 -6.36 -21.26
N PRO A 106 -5.04 -7.10 -20.76
CA PRO A 106 -4.84 -8.47 -20.32
C PRO A 106 -4.43 -9.38 -21.49
N CYS A 107 -3.48 -10.26 -21.23
CA CYS A 107 -3.15 -11.35 -22.13
C CYS A 107 -4.32 -12.33 -22.20
N THR A 108 -4.73 -12.69 -23.39
CA THR A 108 -5.77 -13.69 -23.66
C THR A 108 -5.24 -14.75 -24.61
N ARG A 109 -5.99 -15.85 -24.79
CA ARG A 109 -5.65 -16.86 -25.80
C ARG A 109 -5.63 -16.30 -27.23
N GLN A 110 -6.31 -15.18 -27.45
CA GLN A 110 -6.38 -14.50 -28.75
C GLN A 110 -5.30 -13.43 -28.92
N THR A 111 -4.50 -13.15 -27.87
CA THR A 111 -3.44 -12.16 -27.97
C THR A 111 -2.39 -12.63 -28.99
N PRO A 112 -2.00 -11.80 -29.97
CA PRO A 112 -1.03 -12.17 -30.98
C PRO A 112 0.28 -12.68 -30.36
N SER A 113 0.86 -13.73 -30.95
CA SER A 113 2.14 -14.29 -30.50
C SER A 113 3.33 -13.33 -30.67
N SER A 114 3.15 -12.26 -31.44
CA SER A 114 4.10 -11.17 -31.58
C SER A 114 4.24 -10.32 -30.32
N GLU A 115 3.29 -10.40 -29.37
CA GLU A 115 3.38 -9.66 -28.12
C GLU A 115 4.29 -10.40 -27.13
N PRO A 116 5.53 -9.92 -26.90
CA PRO A 116 6.51 -10.66 -26.12
C PRO A 116 6.09 -10.80 -24.64
N GLN A 117 5.32 -9.84 -24.11
CA GLN A 117 4.81 -9.83 -22.73
C GLN A 117 3.76 -10.92 -22.48
N CYS A 118 3.03 -11.32 -23.53
CA CYS A 118 1.99 -12.34 -23.48
C CYS A 118 2.42 -13.68 -24.06
N ARG A 119 3.67 -13.79 -24.51
CA ARG A 119 4.20 -15.05 -24.98
C ARG A 119 4.11 -16.03 -23.82
N SER A 120 3.19 -16.99 -23.94
CA SER A 120 2.95 -18.02 -22.93
C SER A 120 4.31 -18.48 -22.42
N ARG A 121 4.59 -18.24 -21.14
CA ARG A 121 5.54 -19.10 -20.46
C ARG A 121 4.85 -20.47 -20.42
N THR A 122 4.96 -21.23 -21.50
CA THR A 122 4.72 -22.68 -21.54
C THR A 122 5.73 -23.42 -20.67
N ASN A 123 6.73 -22.71 -20.13
CA ASN A 123 7.15 -22.98 -18.77
C ASN A 123 6.06 -22.37 -17.87
N LEU A 124 4.96 -23.09 -17.63
CA LEU A 124 4.84 -23.75 -16.33
C LEU A 124 6.19 -23.52 -15.63
N VAL A 125 6.26 -22.50 -14.78
CA VAL A 125 6.94 -22.76 -13.53
C VAL A 125 6.21 -24.01 -13.12
N LYS A 126 6.82 -25.18 -13.44
CA LYS A 126 6.91 -26.25 -12.50
C LYS A 126 7.24 -25.44 -11.29
N VAL A 127 6.19 -25.14 -10.54
CA VAL A 127 6.28 -25.10 -9.11
C VAL A 127 6.85 -26.50 -8.95
N ALA A 128 8.18 -26.60 -9.03
CA ALA A 128 8.94 -27.02 -7.91
C ALA A 128 8.21 -26.33 -6.77
N VAL A 129 7.14 -27.03 -6.32
CA VAL A 129 6.95 -27.41 -4.93
C VAL A 129 8.35 -27.25 -4.41
N PRO A 130 8.65 -26.19 -3.65
CA PRO A 130 10.01 -25.93 -3.25
C PRO A 130 10.51 -27.30 -2.85
N THR A 131 11.43 -27.85 -3.63
CA THR A 131 12.06 -29.09 -3.24
C THR A 131 12.93 -28.54 -2.15
N VAL A 132 12.29 -28.41 -0.97
CA VAL A 132 12.95 -28.14 0.28
C VAL A 132 14.13 -29.09 0.19
N PRO A 133 15.37 -28.57 0.22
CA PRO A 133 16.51 -29.45 0.25
C PRO A 133 16.20 -30.51 1.30
N PRO A 134 16.42 -31.81 1.04
CA PRO A 134 15.98 -32.90 1.93
C PRO A 134 16.65 -32.86 3.33
N GLN A 135 17.32 -31.76 3.67
CA GLN A 135 18.04 -31.50 4.90
C GLN A 135 17.27 -30.64 5.92
N ASP A 136 16.21 -29.91 5.53
CA ASP A 136 15.55 -28.96 6.45
C ASP A 136 14.26 -29.47 7.12
N THR A 137 13.69 -30.59 6.66
CA THR A 137 12.56 -31.25 7.34
C THR A 137 13.01 -32.12 8.51
N ALA A 138 14.24 -32.64 8.49
CA ALA A 138 14.83 -33.33 9.64
C ALA A 138 15.13 -32.37 10.79
N LEU A 139 15.62 -31.15 10.47
CA LEU A 139 16.01 -30.17 11.48
C LEU A 139 14.82 -29.61 12.28
N LEU A 140 13.69 -29.37 11.62
CA LEU A 140 12.46 -28.89 12.27
C LEU A 140 11.71 -29.97 13.08
N ALA A 141 11.79 -31.23 12.65
CA ALA A 141 11.26 -32.36 13.44
C ALA A 141 12.15 -32.65 14.69
N LEU A 142 13.47 -32.49 14.56
CA LEU A 142 14.41 -32.68 15.67
C LEU A 142 14.32 -31.57 16.72
N THR A 143 14.10 -30.31 16.34
CA THR A 143 13.96 -29.20 17.30
C THR A 143 12.68 -29.31 18.13
N SER A 144 11.57 -29.73 17.52
CA SER A 144 10.31 -30.00 18.23
C SER A 144 10.47 -31.14 19.26
N SER A 145 11.13 -32.23 18.87
CA SER A 145 11.31 -33.41 19.72
C SER A 145 12.24 -33.13 20.92
N ALA A 146 13.31 -32.35 20.72
CA ALA A 146 14.23 -31.97 21.77
C ALA A 146 13.57 -31.08 22.84
N LEU A 147 12.72 -30.13 22.42
CA LEU A 147 11.99 -29.25 23.34
C LEU A 147 11.02 -30.06 24.24
N VAL A 148 10.31 -31.05 23.67
CA VAL A 148 9.43 -31.93 24.45
C VAL A 148 10.21 -32.73 25.49
N ILE A 149 11.37 -33.29 25.12
CA ILE A 149 12.23 -34.04 26.05
C ILE A 149 12.75 -33.14 27.17
N ILE A 150 13.19 -31.92 26.86
CA ILE A 150 13.67 -30.96 27.86
C ILE A 150 12.55 -30.62 28.86
N VAL A 151 11.34 -30.37 28.38
CA VAL A 151 10.17 -30.10 29.25
C VAL A 151 9.86 -31.29 30.16
N LEU A 152 9.89 -32.52 29.63
CA LEU A 152 9.66 -33.74 30.43
C LEU A 152 10.72 -33.94 31.52
N VAL A 153 11.99 -33.67 31.22
CA VAL A 153 13.08 -33.76 32.21
C VAL A 153 12.92 -32.71 33.31
N LEU A 154 12.57 -31.47 32.96
CA LEU A 154 12.32 -30.41 33.94
C LEU A 154 11.13 -30.73 34.85
N LEU A 155 10.05 -31.31 34.31
CA LEU A 155 8.90 -31.78 35.09
C LEU A 155 9.27 -32.94 36.01
N ALA A 156 10.07 -33.90 35.55
CA ALA A 156 10.53 -35.01 36.40
C ALA A 156 11.41 -34.49 37.54
N LEU A 157 12.33 -33.56 37.26
CA LEU A 157 13.18 -32.94 38.28
C LEU A 157 12.38 -32.12 39.28
N SER A 158 11.35 -31.37 38.85
CA SER A 158 10.49 -30.63 39.76
C SER A 158 9.67 -31.57 40.65
N ILE A 159 9.16 -32.68 40.12
CA ILE A 159 8.47 -33.71 40.91
C ILE A 159 9.43 -34.36 41.93
N ILE A 160 10.65 -34.69 41.52
CA ILE A 160 11.67 -35.26 42.42
C ILE A 160 12.07 -34.26 43.49
N TYR A 161 12.23 -32.99 43.13
CA TYR A 161 12.54 -31.92 44.06
C TYR A 161 11.40 -31.69 45.04
N CYS A 162 10.16 -31.60 44.56
CA CYS A 162 8.96 -31.51 45.41
C CYS A 162 8.84 -32.72 46.33
N LYS A 163 9.10 -33.94 45.84
CA LYS A 163 9.10 -35.15 46.69
C LYS A 163 10.23 -35.14 47.72
N ARG A 164 11.43 -34.70 47.36
CA ARG A 164 12.56 -34.58 48.32
C ARG A 164 12.29 -33.48 49.34
N PHE A 165 11.72 -32.36 48.92
CA PHE A 165 11.32 -31.24 49.77
C PHE A 165 10.19 -31.64 50.73
N TRP A 166 9.18 -32.34 50.24
CA TRP A 166 8.15 -32.91 51.13
C TRP A 166 8.72 -33.95 52.09
N LYS A 167 9.61 -34.82 51.61
CA LYS A 167 10.27 -35.79 52.48
C LYS A 167 11.14 -35.12 53.55
N SER A 168 11.76 -33.97 53.26
CA SER A 168 12.54 -33.20 54.24
C SER A 168 11.68 -32.39 55.20
N GLN A 169 10.47 -31.98 54.79
CA GLN A 169 9.54 -31.24 55.66
C GLN A 169 8.66 -32.16 56.53
N CYS A 170 8.45 -33.42 56.14
CA CYS A 170 7.73 -34.42 56.95
C CYS A 170 8.63 -35.23 57.91
N GLN A 171 9.93 -34.90 58.03
CA GLN A 171 10.84 -35.45 59.05
C GLN A 171 11.30 -34.40 60.09
N ARG A 172 10.57 -33.30 60.24
CA ARG A 172 10.70 -32.37 61.37
C ARG A 172 9.48 -32.44 62.26
#